data_AF-A0A357L595-F1
#
_entry.id   AF-A0A357L595-F1
#
_cell.length_a   1.000
_cell.length_b   1.000
_cell.length_c   1.000
_cell.angle_alpha   90.00
_cell.angle_beta   90.00
_cell.angle_gamma   90.00
#
_symmetry.space_group_name_H-M   'P 1'
#
loop_
_entity.id
_entity.type
_entity.pdbx_description
1 polymer ?
#
loop_
_entity_poly.entity_id
_entity_poly.type
_entity_poly.pdbx_seq_one_letter_code
_entity_poly.pdbx_strand_id
1 'polypeptide(L)'
;MSSSLVRAFLFAFTFAVALFATIEPARAAARIKDLADIEGVRENMLIGYGLVVGLDGTGDRIRNTPFTRESLVSMLERMGVNIRSEQLDTENIAAVMVTANLPPFARQGARIDVAVSALGDAESLRGGVLLVTPLYGADGEVFAVAQGPLAVSGFAARGQAASLTRGVPTNGRIANGAIVEREITFGLADQPSLRLALRNPDFTTARRMSAAINARLGAGAASVADPGTVTVGRPQGFSGDMVSLLAEIEGLSVDSDARARVVIDEVSGVVVIGDDVRVSTVAIAQGNLTISVGETPLVSQPAPFSRNGETVVVPRTSVG
;
A
#
# COMPACT_ATOMS: atom_id res chain seq x y z
N MET A 1 6.68 -59.18 32.09
CA MET A 1 7.32 -57.94 31.57
C MET A 1 7.94 -57.21 32.76
N SER A 2 9.25 -56.97 32.73
CA SER A 2 10.02 -56.49 33.89
C SER A 2 9.65 -55.04 34.26
N SER A 3 9.59 -54.75 35.56
CA SER A 3 9.35 -53.42 36.13
C SER A 3 10.36 -52.35 35.66
N SER A 4 11.52 -52.78 35.14
CA SER A 4 12.52 -51.91 34.52
C SER A 4 12.07 -51.30 33.19
N LEU A 5 11.34 -52.06 32.35
CA LEU A 5 10.87 -51.58 31.05
C LEU A 5 9.77 -50.53 31.20
N VAL A 6 8.90 -50.70 32.21
CA VAL A 6 7.82 -49.74 32.52
C VAL A 6 8.39 -48.40 33.00
N ARG A 7 9.44 -48.44 33.83
CA ARG A 7 10.12 -47.22 34.31
C ARG A 7 10.86 -46.48 33.20
N ALA A 8 11.49 -47.20 32.29
CA ALA A 8 12.16 -46.60 31.13
C ALA A 8 11.15 -45.92 30.18
N PHE A 9 9.99 -46.55 29.97
CA PHE A 9 8.92 -45.98 29.14
C PHE A 9 8.29 -44.74 29.78
N LEU A 10 8.06 -44.77 31.10
CA LEU A 10 7.60 -43.60 31.85
C LEU A 10 8.61 -42.45 31.74
N PHE A 11 9.90 -42.69 31.96
CA PHE A 11 10.93 -41.65 31.83
C PHE A 11 11.01 -41.07 30.41
N ALA A 12 10.96 -41.91 29.38
CA ALA A 12 10.94 -41.46 27.99
C ALA A 12 9.69 -40.63 27.67
N PHE A 13 8.53 -41.01 28.22
CA PHE A 13 7.29 -40.27 28.06
C PHE A 13 7.33 -38.92 28.77
N THR A 14 7.82 -38.85 30.02
CA THR A 14 7.96 -37.56 30.73
C THR A 14 8.98 -36.65 30.05
N PHE A 15 10.08 -37.22 29.52
CA PHE A 15 11.08 -36.46 28.77
C PHE A 15 10.51 -35.94 27.45
N ALA A 16 9.74 -36.73 26.72
CA ALA A 16 9.05 -36.30 25.50
C ALA A 16 8.01 -35.21 25.77
N VAL A 17 7.22 -35.32 26.84
CA VAL A 17 6.25 -34.29 27.24
C VAL A 17 6.95 -33.00 27.67
N ALA A 18 8.08 -33.08 28.37
CA ALA A 18 8.89 -31.92 28.72
C ALA A 18 9.51 -31.23 27.49
N LEU A 19 9.88 -32.00 26.45
CA LEU A 19 10.43 -31.47 25.20
C LEU A 19 9.36 -30.78 24.33
N PHE A 20 8.11 -31.23 24.39
CA PHE A 20 6.99 -30.58 23.70
C PHE A 20 6.49 -29.31 24.43
N ALA A 21 6.72 -29.20 25.75
CA ALA A 21 6.31 -28.04 26.54
C ALA A 21 7.19 -26.79 26.32
N THR A 22 8.33 -26.90 25.62
CA THR A 22 9.21 -25.76 25.30
C THR A 22 8.98 -25.17 23.92
N ILE A 23 7.93 -25.58 23.20
CA ILE A 23 7.55 -24.95 21.93
C ILE A 23 6.78 -23.68 22.29
N GLU A 24 7.50 -22.59 22.58
CA GLU A 24 6.87 -21.28 22.66
C GLU A 24 6.31 -20.91 21.28
N PRO A 25 5.09 -20.33 21.21
CA PRO A 25 4.57 -19.83 19.95
C PRO A 25 5.54 -18.77 19.43
N ALA A 26 5.97 -18.92 18.18
CA ALA A 26 6.80 -17.94 17.51
C ALA A 26 6.01 -16.62 17.39
N ARG A 27 6.20 -15.71 18.35
CA ARG A 27 5.73 -14.33 18.23
C ARG A 27 6.59 -13.68 17.16
N ALA A 28 5.97 -13.42 16.01
CA ALA A 28 6.65 -12.76 14.89
C ALA A 28 6.94 -11.30 15.28
N ALA A 29 8.13 -11.05 15.83
CA ALA A 29 8.58 -9.69 16.09
C ALA A 29 8.77 -8.94 14.76
N ALA A 30 8.07 -7.83 14.60
CA ALA A 30 8.17 -7.01 13.40
C ALA A 30 9.44 -6.16 13.43
N ARG A 31 10.04 -5.89 12.27
CA ARG A 31 11.23 -5.01 12.20
C ARG A 31 10.79 -3.55 12.21
N ILE A 32 11.65 -2.66 12.66
CA ILE A 32 11.36 -1.22 12.67
C ILE A 32 10.91 -0.72 11.28
N LYS A 33 11.54 -1.16 10.18
CA LYS A 33 11.11 -0.78 8.82
C LYS A 33 9.74 -1.28 8.38
N ASP A 34 9.21 -2.30 9.04
CA ASP A 34 7.88 -2.81 8.78
C ASP A 34 6.81 -2.04 9.60
N LEU A 35 7.24 -1.38 10.70
CA LEU A 35 6.37 -0.70 11.67
C LEU A 35 6.33 0.83 11.51
N ALA A 36 7.38 1.45 11.00
CA ALA A 36 7.49 2.90 10.92
C ALA A 36 8.09 3.37 9.59
N ASP A 37 7.65 4.55 9.17
CA ASP A 37 8.20 5.30 8.05
C ASP A 37 9.03 6.48 8.57
N ILE A 38 9.93 7.00 7.74
CA ILE A 38 10.74 8.16 8.10
C ILE A 38 9.91 9.43 7.85
N GLU A 39 9.72 10.25 8.87
CA GLU A 39 9.02 11.52 8.73
C GLU A 39 9.79 12.44 7.76
N GLY A 40 9.06 13.00 6.79
CA GLY A 40 9.63 13.82 5.71
C GLY A 40 10.06 13.03 4.46
N VAL A 41 10.18 11.70 4.53
CA VAL A 41 10.42 10.85 3.37
C VAL A 41 9.08 10.38 2.81
N ARG A 42 8.58 11.10 1.80
CA ARG A 42 7.28 10.84 1.19
C ARG A 42 7.33 10.93 -0.33
N GLU A 43 6.36 10.28 -0.97
CA GLU A 43 6.08 10.52 -2.39
C GLU A 43 5.52 11.93 -2.59
N ASN A 44 5.83 12.52 -3.74
CA ASN A 44 5.30 13.83 -4.12
C ASN A 44 4.42 13.68 -5.35
N MET A 45 3.17 14.15 -5.23
CA MET A 45 2.21 14.10 -6.33
C MET A 45 2.58 15.16 -7.36
N LEU A 46 2.61 14.74 -8.62
CA LEU A 46 2.83 15.60 -9.77
C LEU A 46 1.58 15.64 -10.63
N ILE A 47 1.33 16.81 -11.22
CA ILE A 47 0.20 17.05 -12.12
C ILE A 47 0.66 17.79 -13.36
N GLY A 48 0.14 17.42 -14.52
CA GLY A 48 0.44 18.07 -15.78
C GLY A 48 -0.79 18.13 -16.66
N TYR A 49 -0.85 19.16 -17.49
CA TYR A 49 -1.86 19.30 -18.52
C TYR A 49 -1.21 18.99 -19.87
N GLY A 50 -1.76 17.99 -20.57
CA GLY A 50 -1.17 17.45 -21.79
C GLY A 50 -2.18 17.32 -22.92
N LEU A 51 -1.66 16.93 -24.09
CA LEU A 51 -2.44 16.59 -25.28
C LEU A 51 -2.15 15.15 -25.68
N VAL A 52 -3.20 14.38 -25.92
CA VAL A 52 -3.13 13.06 -26.54
C VAL A 52 -3.54 13.20 -27.99
N VAL A 53 -2.76 12.63 -28.90
CA VAL A 53 -2.99 12.67 -30.35
C VAL A 53 -3.06 11.26 -30.93
N GLY A 54 -3.57 11.14 -32.16
CA GLY A 54 -3.67 9.85 -32.85
C GLY A 54 -4.87 9.02 -32.39
N LEU A 55 -5.90 9.68 -31.85
CA LEU A 55 -7.18 9.04 -31.55
C LEU A 55 -7.95 8.81 -32.86
N ASP A 56 -8.84 7.82 -32.88
CA ASP A 56 -9.62 7.39 -34.06
C ASP A 56 -11.01 8.06 -34.05
N GLY A 57 -11.04 9.40 -34.13
CA GLY A 57 -12.28 10.18 -34.04
C GLY A 57 -12.94 10.20 -32.65
N THR A 58 -12.26 9.71 -31.61
CA THR A 58 -12.77 9.62 -30.22
C THR A 58 -12.23 10.71 -29.28
N GLY A 59 -11.57 11.73 -29.82
CA GLY A 59 -11.05 12.89 -29.12
C GLY A 59 -12.12 13.93 -28.77
N ASP A 60 -11.67 15.13 -28.41
CA ASP A 60 -12.53 16.19 -27.93
C ASP A 60 -13.32 16.85 -29.06
N ARG A 61 -14.59 17.16 -28.80
CA ARG A 61 -15.44 17.88 -29.75
C ARG A 61 -15.29 19.39 -29.58
N ILE A 62 -15.00 20.07 -30.69
CA ILE A 62 -14.79 21.53 -30.79
C ILE A 62 -15.87 22.36 -30.08
N ARG A 63 -17.13 21.93 -30.14
CA ARG A 63 -18.27 22.74 -29.67
C ARG A 63 -18.34 22.90 -28.15
N ASN A 64 -17.67 22.03 -27.39
CA ASN A 64 -17.77 21.98 -25.93
C ASN A 64 -16.43 22.17 -25.20
N THR A 65 -15.29 22.19 -25.89
CA THR A 65 -13.95 22.17 -25.28
C THR A 65 -13.03 23.25 -25.86
N PRO A 66 -13.26 24.54 -25.57
CA PRO A 66 -12.42 25.62 -26.09
C PRO A 66 -10.95 25.48 -25.69
N PHE A 67 -10.67 24.90 -24.52
CA PHE A 67 -9.31 24.72 -24.00
C PHE A 67 -8.44 23.78 -24.86
N THR A 68 -8.99 22.70 -25.44
CA THR A 68 -8.22 21.76 -26.27
C THR A 68 -7.69 22.43 -27.54
N ARG A 69 -8.52 23.26 -28.18
CA ARG A 69 -8.13 24.07 -29.34
C ARG A 69 -7.03 25.06 -28.96
N GLU A 70 -7.26 25.88 -27.93
CA GLU A 70 -6.28 26.90 -27.52
C GLU A 70 -4.93 26.29 -27.14
N SER A 71 -4.95 25.10 -26.53
CA SER A 71 -3.75 24.37 -26.15
C SER A 71 -2.97 23.86 -27.36
N LEU A 72 -3.67 23.31 -28.35
CA LEU A 72 -3.08 22.85 -29.60
C LEU A 72 -2.50 24.03 -30.40
N VAL A 73 -3.23 25.15 -30.46
CA VAL A 73 -2.77 26.39 -31.11
C VAL A 73 -1.50 26.89 -30.43
N SER A 74 -1.53 27.05 -29.10
CA SER A 74 -0.37 27.50 -28.33
C SER A 74 0.85 26.59 -28.49
N MET A 75 0.65 25.28 -28.58
CA MET A 75 1.73 24.32 -28.81
C MET A 75 2.35 24.50 -30.20
N LEU A 76 1.51 24.52 -31.24
CA LEU A 76 1.95 24.64 -32.62
C LEU A 76 2.61 26.00 -32.90
N GLU A 77 2.11 27.09 -32.30
CA GLU A 77 2.75 28.41 -32.34
C GLU A 77 4.15 28.40 -31.69
N ARG A 78 4.31 27.73 -30.53
CA ARG A 78 5.65 27.54 -29.90
C ARG A 78 6.60 26.74 -30.79
N MET A 79 6.08 25.88 -31.65
CA MET A 79 6.85 25.14 -32.65
C MET A 79 7.08 25.91 -33.95
N GLY A 80 6.66 27.18 -34.02
CA GLY A 80 6.84 28.05 -35.19
C GLY A 80 5.82 27.81 -36.31
N VAL A 81 4.75 27.05 -36.05
CA VAL A 81 3.67 26.79 -37.01
C VAL A 81 2.63 27.90 -36.90
N ASN A 82 2.31 28.56 -38.02
CA ASN A 82 1.32 29.64 -38.05
C ASN A 82 -0.05 29.09 -38.45
N ILE A 83 -0.98 29.05 -37.50
CA ILE A 83 -2.31 28.45 -37.65
C ILE A 83 -3.38 29.54 -37.74
N ARG A 84 -3.12 30.59 -38.53
CA ARG A 84 -4.15 31.58 -38.77
C ARG A 84 -5.21 30.95 -39.65
N SER A 85 -6.41 30.75 -39.10
CA SER A 85 -7.68 30.48 -39.78
C SER A 85 -7.97 29.07 -40.31
N GLU A 86 -7.23 28.03 -39.92
CA GLU A 86 -7.62 26.64 -40.23
C GLU A 86 -8.57 26.07 -39.17
N GLN A 87 -9.64 25.41 -39.63
CA GLN A 87 -10.59 24.72 -38.77
C GLN A 87 -9.94 23.41 -38.30
N LEU A 88 -9.27 23.47 -37.15
CA LEU A 88 -8.60 22.32 -36.54
C LEU A 88 -9.60 21.22 -36.20
N ASP A 89 -9.40 20.03 -36.76
CA ASP A 89 -10.17 18.84 -36.40
C ASP A 89 -9.64 18.28 -35.07
N THR A 90 -10.41 18.51 -33.99
CA THR A 90 -10.04 18.06 -32.66
C THR A 90 -10.52 16.65 -32.35
N GLU A 91 -11.27 15.98 -33.25
CA GLU A 91 -11.80 14.64 -32.97
C GLU A 91 -10.69 13.57 -32.88
N ASN A 92 -9.46 13.88 -33.31
CA ASN A 92 -8.30 13.00 -33.18
C ASN A 92 -7.35 13.42 -32.04
N ILE A 93 -7.75 14.40 -31.22
CA ILE A 93 -6.94 15.03 -30.17
C ILE A 93 -7.77 15.16 -28.89
N ALA A 94 -7.19 14.85 -27.74
CA ALA A 94 -7.83 15.06 -26.44
C ALA A 94 -6.93 15.86 -25.52
N ALA A 95 -7.50 16.85 -24.84
CA ALA A 95 -6.87 17.46 -23.68
C ALA A 95 -6.99 16.51 -22.50
N VAL A 96 -5.87 16.29 -21.82
CA VAL A 96 -5.77 15.31 -20.75
C VAL A 96 -5.12 15.90 -19.50
N MET A 97 -5.55 15.40 -18.36
CA MET A 97 -4.82 15.53 -17.11
C MET A 97 -3.87 14.35 -16.97
N VAL A 98 -2.61 14.64 -16.68
CA VAL A 98 -1.57 13.65 -16.41
C VAL A 98 -1.20 13.73 -14.94
N THR A 99 -1.22 12.62 -14.23
CA THR A 99 -0.79 12.53 -12.83
C THR A 99 0.30 11.49 -12.67
N ALA A 100 1.21 11.76 -11.74
CA ALA A 100 2.29 10.83 -11.40
C ALA A 100 2.64 10.97 -9.91
N ASN A 101 3.15 9.90 -9.33
CA ASN A 101 3.77 9.96 -8.00
C ASN A 101 5.28 9.91 -8.18
N LEU A 102 5.98 10.95 -7.73
CA LEU A 102 7.43 10.98 -7.68
C LEU A 102 7.90 10.29 -6.38
N PRO A 103 8.57 9.13 -6.46
CA PRO A 103 9.07 8.44 -5.28
C PRO A 103 10.10 9.29 -4.54
N PRO A 104 10.21 9.16 -3.21
CA PRO A 104 11.30 9.79 -2.48
C PRO A 104 12.65 9.28 -3.00
N PHE A 105 13.65 10.16 -3.03
CA PHE A 105 15.01 9.87 -3.52
C PHE A 105 15.09 9.45 -5.00
N ALA A 106 14.03 9.66 -5.79
CA ALA A 106 14.09 9.50 -7.23
C ALA A 106 15.18 10.40 -7.83
N ARG A 107 16.06 9.81 -8.63
CA ARG A 107 17.19 10.49 -9.26
C ARG A 107 16.82 11.08 -10.61
N GLN A 108 17.56 12.09 -11.04
CA GLN A 108 17.42 12.62 -12.39
C GLN A 108 17.65 11.49 -13.42
N GLY A 109 16.79 11.42 -14.43
CA GLY A 109 16.79 10.36 -15.44
C GLY A 109 16.04 9.09 -15.03
N ALA A 110 15.60 8.95 -13.78
CA ALA A 110 14.73 7.85 -13.37
C ALA A 110 13.40 7.92 -14.12
N ARG A 111 12.80 6.75 -14.38
CA ARG A 111 11.48 6.66 -15.00
C ARG A 111 10.41 6.39 -13.96
N ILE A 112 9.26 7.05 -14.12
CA ILE A 112 8.08 6.85 -13.28
C ILE A 112 6.84 6.61 -14.14
N ASP A 113 5.88 5.90 -13.56
CA ASP A 113 4.60 5.64 -14.18
C ASP A 113 3.72 6.89 -14.17
N VAL A 114 2.91 7.05 -15.21
CA VAL A 114 1.93 8.14 -15.30
C VAL A 114 0.54 7.61 -15.60
N ALA A 115 -0.45 8.21 -14.96
CA ALA A 115 -1.86 8.04 -15.28
C ALA A 115 -2.32 9.23 -16.13
N VAL A 116 -3.15 8.96 -17.12
CA VAL A 116 -3.67 9.96 -18.05
C VAL A 116 -5.17 9.84 -18.11
N SER A 117 -5.87 10.95 -17.91
CA SER A 117 -7.34 10.99 -17.93
C SER A 117 -7.82 12.10 -18.85
N ALA A 118 -8.82 11.82 -19.67
CA ALA A 118 -9.45 12.85 -20.50
C ALA A 118 -10.04 13.96 -19.62
N LEU A 119 -9.79 15.21 -20.00
CA LEU A 119 -10.34 16.39 -19.32
C LEU A 119 -11.63 16.90 -20.01
N GLY A 120 -11.75 16.65 -21.31
CA GLY A 120 -12.86 17.09 -22.13
C GLY A 120 -13.89 16.00 -22.43
N ASP A 121 -14.37 16.02 -23.66
CA ASP A 121 -15.49 15.21 -24.16
C ASP A 121 -15.02 13.95 -24.91
N ALA A 122 -13.71 13.65 -24.90
CA ALA A 122 -13.15 12.47 -25.53
C ALA A 122 -13.87 11.19 -25.07
N GLU A 123 -14.33 10.40 -26.05
CA GLU A 123 -15.03 9.13 -25.80
C GLU A 123 -14.06 7.99 -25.45
N SER A 124 -12.82 8.06 -25.97
CA SER A 124 -11.77 7.10 -25.67
C SER A 124 -10.39 7.68 -25.92
N LEU A 125 -9.43 7.30 -25.07
CA LEU A 125 -8.00 7.58 -25.25
C LEU A 125 -7.25 6.41 -25.93
N ARG A 126 -7.96 5.36 -26.36
CA ARG A 126 -7.36 4.15 -26.90
C ARG A 126 -6.63 4.44 -28.21
N GLY A 127 -5.39 3.94 -28.32
CA GLY A 127 -4.54 4.16 -29.49
C GLY A 127 -3.84 5.51 -29.52
N GLY A 128 -4.15 6.39 -28.56
CA GLY A 128 -3.53 7.71 -28.47
C GLY A 128 -2.09 7.68 -27.96
N VAL A 129 -1.37 8.75 -28.28
CA VAL A 129 -0.02 9.03 -27.79
C VAL A 129 -0.02 10.36 -27.04
N LEU A 130 0.46 10.35 -25.80
CA LEU A 130 0.66 11.55 -25.00
C LEU A 130 1.88 12.30 -25.54
N LEU A 131 1.67 13.56 -25.90
CA LEU A 131 2.74 14.47 -26.26
C LEU A 131 3.52 14.90 -25.02
N VAL A 132 4.77 15.36 -25.24
CA VAL A 132 5.66 15.84 -24.18
C VAL A 132 4.92 16.80 -23.26
N THR A 133 4.71 16.36 -22.02
CA THR A 133 3.90 17.03 -21.01
C THR A 133 4.74 17.24 -19.74
N PRO A 134 5.04 18.48 -19.34
CA PRO A 134 5.69 18.76 -18.07
C PRO A 134 4.75 18.43 -16.90
N LEU A 135 5.30 17.81 -15.85
CA LEU A 135 4.61 17.49 -14.61
C LEU A 135 5.13 18.37 -13.48
N TYR A 136 4.21 19.12 -12.88
CA TYR A 136 4.45 20.11 -11.86
C TYR A 136 4.19 19.55 -10.46
N GLY A 137 5.05 19.94 -9.52
CA GLY A 137 4.78 19.75 -8.09
C GLY A 137 3.82 20.81 -7.54
N ALA A 138 3.48 20.70 -6.25
CA ALA A 138 2.64 21.67 -5.55
C ALA A 138 3.28 23.07 -5.43
N ASP A 139 4.60 23.16 -5.63
CA ASP A 139 5.38 24.40 -5.68
C ASP A 139 5.30 25.10 -7.05
N GLY A 140 4.62 24.51 -8.03
CA GLY A 140 4.47 25.05 -9.39
C GLY A 140 5.69 24.81 -10.29
N GLU A 141 6.64 24.01 -9.84
CA GLU A 141 7.88 23.77 -10.55
C GLU A 141 7.89 22.39 -11.21
N VAL A 142 8.64 22.23 -12.32
CA VAL A 142 8.67 20.99 -13.12
C VAL A 142 9.62 19.97 -12.50
N PHE A 143 9.11 18.79 -12.15
CA PHE A 143 9.92 17.70 -11.61
C PHE A 143 10.13 16.54 -12.59
N ALA A 144 9.18 16.33 -13.49
CA ALA A 144 9.26 15.25 -14.47
C ALA A 144 8.62 15.66 -15.80
N VAL A 145 8.97 14.97 -16.88
CA VAL A 145 8.38 15.15 -18.20
C VAL A 145 7.83 13.81 -18.67
N ALA A 146 6.54 13.78 -19.01
CA ALA A 146 5.81 12.61 -19.45
C ALA A 146 5.61 12.60 -20.97
N GLN A 147 5.72 11.42 -21.59
CA GLN A 147 5.36 11.20 -22.99
C GLN A 147 5.16 9.71 -23.28
N GLY A 148 4.45 9.40 -24.36
CA GLY A 148 4.43 8.04 -24.92
C GLY A 148 3.04 7.48 -25.21
N PRO A 149 2.97 6.24 -25.73
CA PRO A 149 1.71 5.60 -26.09
C PRO A 149 0.90 5.22 -24.85
N LEU A 150 -0.42 5.42 -24.90
CA LEU A 150 -1.32 5.09 -23.80
C LEU A 150 -1.75 3.63 -23.86
N ALA A 151 -1.67 2.95 -22.71
CA ALA A 151 -2.37 1.70 -22.48
C ALA A 151 -3.73 2.00 -21.82
N VAL A 152 -4.82 1.67 -22.51
CA VAL A 152 -6.20 1.87 -22.02
C VAL A 152 -6.84 0.50 -21.80
N SER A 153 -7.29 0.24 -20.58
CA SER A 153 -7.87 -1.06 -20.18
C SER A 153 -9.39 -1.14 -20.43
N GLY A 154 -10.04 -0.03 -20.78
CA GLY A 154 -11.48 0.04 -21.04
C GLY A 154 -11.83 0.01 -22.51
N PHE A 155 -12.98 -0.58 -22.85
CA PHE A 155 -13.56 -0.48 -24.19
C PHE A 155 -15.08 -0.30 -24.13
N ALA A 156 -15.61 0.46 -25.08
CA ALA A 156 -17.03 0.64 -25.32
C ALA A 156 -17.37 0.10 -26.71
N ALA A 157 -18.41 -0.72 -26.80
CA ALA A 157 -18.97 -1.22 -28.05
C ALA A 157 -20.46 -0.88 -28.10
N ARG A 158 -20.93 -0.28 -29.19
CA ARG A 158 -22.36 -0.03 -29.45
C ARG A 158 -22.82 -0.88 -30.63
N GLY A 159 -23.89 -1.64 -30.44
CA GLY A 159 -24.70 -2.24 -31.49
C GLY A 159 -26.04 -1.50 -31.63
N GLN A 160 -26.86 -1.90 -32.62
CA GLN A 160 -28.13 -1.24 -32.91
C GLN A 160 -29.16 -1.27 -31.76
N ALA A 161 -29.03 -2.22 -30.82
CA ALA A 161 -29.97 -2.39 -29.70
C ALA A 161 -29.28 -2.57 -28.33
N ALA A 162 -27.95 -2.52 -28.25
CA ALA A 162 -27.22 -2.73 -27.00
C ALA A 162 -25.89 -1.98 -26.98
N SER A 163 -25.54 -1.39 -25.86
CA SER A 163 -24.21 -0.86 -25.57
C SER A 163 -23.55 -1.71 -24.48
N LEU A 164 -22.27 -2.06 -24.68
CA LEU A 164 -21.45 -2.73 -23.70
C LEU A 164 -20.21 -1.88 -23.44
N THR A 165 -20.10 -1.32 -22.24
CA THR A 165 -18.90 -0.64 -21.77
C THR A 165 -18.29 -1.43 -20.64
N ARG A 166 -17.02 -1.85 -20.78
CA ARG A 166 -16.25 -2.51 -19.72
C ARG A 166 -15.03 -1.65 -19.41
N GLY A 167 -14.86 -1.28 -18.15
CA GLY A 167 -13.81 -0.37 -17.71
C GLY A 167 -14.07 1.09 -18.09
N VAL A 168 -13.04 1.93 -18.00
CA VAL A 168 -13.11 3.38 -18.27
C VAL A 168 -12.26 3.69 -19.51
N PRO A 169 -12.86 3.87 -20.71
CA PRO A 169 -12.10 4.07 -21.96
C PRO A 169 -11.41 5.44 -22.05
N THR A 170 -11.74 6.37 -21.15
CA THR A 170 -11.17 7.72 -21.04
C THR A 170 -9.97 7.80 -20.09
N ASN A 171 -9.58 6.69 -19.46
CA ASN A 171 -8.42 6.60 -18.59
C ASN A 171 -7.36 5.68 -19.22
N GLY A 172 -6.13 6.17 -19.28
CA GLY A 172 -4.97 5.42 -19.73
C GLY A 172 -3.82 5.46 -18.72
N ARG A 173 -2.85 4.58 -18.91
CA ARG A 173 -1.59 4.56 -18.17
C ARG A 173 -0.44 4.46 -19.15
N ILE A 174 0.68 5.10 -18.82
CA ILE A 174 1.95 4.90 -19.52
C ILE A 174 2.95 4.40 -18.47
N ALA A 175 3.34 3.13 -18.60
CA ALA A 175 4.33 2.55 -17.71
C ALA A 175 5.71 3.14 -18.02
N ASN A 176 6.43 3.61 -17.00
CA ASN A 176 7.71 4.28 -17.12
C ASN A 176 7.68 5.45 -18.13
N GLY A 177 6.53 6.13 -18.24
CA GLY A 177 6.25 7.14 -19.26
C GLY A 177 6.77 8.53 -18.94
N ALA A 178 7.17 8.80 -17.70
CA ALA A 178 7.80 10.06 -17.33
C ALA A 178 9.25 9.89 -16.91
N ILE A 179 10.06 10.89 -17.23
CA ILE A 179 11.48 10.99 -16.84
C ILE A 179 11.61 12.11 -15.81
N VAL A 180 12.28 11.83 -14.70
CA VAL A 180 12.56 12.81 -13.64
C VAL A 180 13.63 13.78 -14.14
N GLU A 181 13.27 15.07 -14.21
CA GLU A 181 14.18 16.16 -14.60
C GLU A 181 14.84 16.81 -13.39
N ARG A 182 14.17 16.79 -12.24
CA ARG A 182 14.69 17.41 -11.02
C ARG A 182 14.50 16.52 -9.80
N GLU A 183 15.57 16.37 -9.03
CA GLU A 183 15.56 15.64 -7.77
C GLU A 183 14.95 16.49 -6.64
N ILE A 184 14.27 15.83 -5.71
CA ILE A 184 13.91 16.45 -4.44
C ILE A 184 15.07 16.19 -3.47
N THR A 185 15.90 17.20 -3.25
CA THR A 185 17.05 17.11 -2.36
C THR A 185 16.58 17.03 -0.90
N PHE A 186 16.64 15.85 -0.31
CA PHE A 186 16.51 15.66 1.13
C PHE A 186 17.86 15.22 1.70
N GLY A 187 18.55 16.12 2.40
CA GLY A 187 19.86 15.88 3.02
C GLY A 187 19.75 14.99 4.25
N LEU A 188 19.38 13.73 4.07
CA LEU A 188 19.15 12.77 5.15
C LEU A 188 20.43 12.52 5.96
N ALA A 189 21.58 12.37 5.28
CA ALA A 189 22.87 12.04 5.90
C ALA A 189 23.33 13.05 6.96
N ASP A 190 23.05 14.33 6.74
CA ASP A 190 23.51 15.44 7.58
C ASP A 190 22.57 15.76 8.74
N GLN A 191 21.41 15.09 8.83
CA GLN A 191 20.45 15.35 9.90
C GLN A 191 21.01 14.92 11.27
N PRO A 192 20.97 15.78 12.31
CA PRO A 192 21.38 15.41 13.66
C PRO A 192 20.36 14.49 14.34
N SER A 193 19.08 14.60 13.98
CA SER A 193 17.99 13.77 14.46
C SER A 193 16.93 13.55 13.38
N LEU A 194 16.19 12.47 13.53
CA LEU A 194 15.13 12.05 12.63
C LEU A 194 13.91 11.63 13.46
N ARG A 195 12.73 11.70 12.86
CA ARG A 195 11.50 11.17 13.46
C ARG A 195 11.04 9.96 12.66
N LEU A 196 10.76 8.88 13.39
CA LEU A 196 10.13 7.68 12.87
C LEU A 196 8.65 7.77 13.18
N ALA A 197 7.84 7.82 12.13
CA ALA A 197 6.39 7.84 12.19
C ALA A 197 5.87 6.39 12.15
N LEU A 198 5.33 5.91 13.26
CA LEU A 198 4.70 4.59 13.35
C LEU A 198 3.47 4.53 12.46
N ARG A 199 3.37 3.48 11.65
CA ARG A 199 2.23 3.22 10.76
C ARG A 199 0.93 3.00 11.53
N ASN A 200 1.03 2.41 12.72
CA ASN A 200 -0.07 2.23 13.65
C ASN A 200 0.31 2.88 14.98
N PRO A 201 -0.23 4.07 15.30
CA PRO A 201 0.07 4.76 16.54
C PRO A 201 -0.31 3.95 17.78
N ASP A 202 0.66 3.68 18.65
CA ASP A 202 0.50 2.91 19.88
C ASP A 202 1.62 3.22 20.90
N PHE A 203 1.24 3.54 22.14
CA PHE A 203 2.19 3.90 23.20
C PHE A 203 3.13 2.75 23.58
N THR A 204 2.63 1.52 23.59
CA THR A 204 3.42 0.34 23.98
C THR A 204 4.48 0.06 22.92
N THR A 205 4.10 0.09 21.66
CA THR A 205 4.95 -0.13 20.48
C THR A 205 5.99 0.98 20.36
N ALA A 206 5.61 2.25 20.49
CA ALA A 206 6.55 3.37 20.46
C ALA A 206 7.61 3.27 21.57
N ARG A 207 7.18 2.93 22.80
CA ARG A 207 8.10 2.73 23.93
C ARG A 207 9.04 1.55 23.73
N ARG A 208 8.53 0.41 23.22
CA ARG A 208 9.35 -0.77 22.89
C ARG A 208 10.35 -0.48 21.77
N MET A 209 9.94 0.26 20.74
CA MET A 209 10.81 0.70 19.65
C MET A 209 11.94 1.60 20.17
N SER A 210 11.61 2.62 20.96
CA SER A 210 12.62 3.49 21.58
C SER A 210 13.59 2.71 22.48
N ALA A 211 13.09 1.75 23.26
CA ALA A 211 13.92 0.90 24.10
C ALA A 211 14.88 0.01 23.28
N ALA A 212 14.38 -0.60 22.19
CA ALA A 212 15.20 -1.41 21.29
C ALA A 212 16.32 -0.60 20.63
N ILE A 213 16.01 0.62 20.18
CA ILE A 213 17.01 1.53 19.59
C ILE A 213 18.06 1.94 20.63
N ASN A 214 17.63 2.32 21.84
CA ASN A 214 18.55 2.68 22.92
C ASN A 214 19.43 1.51 23.36
N ALA A 215 18.93 0.28 23.33
CA ALA A 215 19.73 -0.92 23.63
C ALA A 215 20.85 -1.15 22.60
N ARG A 216 20.61 -0.81 21.33
CA ARG A 216 21.57 -0.95 20.24
C ARG A 216 22.59 0.20 20.19
N LEU A 217 22.13 1.45 20.35
CA LEU A 217 22.92 2.66 20.11
C LEU A 217 23.44 3.34 21.39
N GLY A 218 22.96 2.92 22.56
CA GLY A 218 23.25 3.56 23.85
C GLY A 218 22.08 4.41 24.36
N ALA A 219 22.08 4.65 25.67
CA ALA A 219 21.02 5.41 26.32
C ALA A 219 20.94 6.86 25.79
N GLY A 220 19.73 7.29 25.43
CA GLY A 220 19.45 8.65 24.95
C GLY A 220 19.50 8.81 23.42
N ALA A 221 19.78 7.73 22.67
CA ALA A 221 19.75 7.74 21.21
C ALA A 221 18.32 7.85 20.65
N ALA A 222 17.30 7.36 21.36
CA ALA A 222 15.91 7.46 20.95
C ALA A 222 14.99 7.87 22.10
N SER A 223 13.97 8.65 21.78
CA SER A 223 12.90 9.06 22.70
C SER A 223 11.53 9.00 22.03
N VAL A 224 10.51 8.67 22.81
CA VAL A 224 9.12 8.70 22.33
C VAL A 224 8.61 10.13 22.47
N ALA A 225 8.19 10.75 21.36
CA ALA A 225 7.58 12.07 21.38
C ALA A 225 6.08 11.97 21.65
N ASP A 226 5.42 11.03 20.99
CA ASP A 226 3.98 10.78 21.05
C ASP A 226 3.70 9.31 20.61
N PRO A 227 2.45 8.77 20.69
CA PRO A 227 2.21 7.36 20.37
C PRO A 227 2.48 6.98 18.90
N GLY A 228 2.55 7.96 17.99
CA GLY A 228 2.87 7.78 16.58
C GLY A 228 4.32 8.13 16.24
N THR A 229 5.11 8.72 17.13
CA THR A 229 6.41 9.29 16.77
C THR A 229 7.53 8.91 17.74
N VAL A 230 8.60 8.31 17.20
CA VAL A 230 9.86 8.05 17.91
C VAL A 230 10.94 8.93 17.30
N THR A 231 11.53 9.82 18.10
CA THR A 231 12.67 10.63 17.69
C THR A 231 13.96 9.85 17.90
N VAL A 232 14.81 9.80 16.89
CA VAL A 232 16.13 9.16 16.90
C VAL A 232 17.19 10.21 16.64
N GLY A 233 18.09 10.40 17.60
CA GLY A 233 19.25 11.28 17.47
C GLY A 233 20.51 10.48 17.20
N ARG A 234 21.43 11.03 16.41
CA ARG A 234 22.75 10.43 16.21
C ARG A 234 23.59 10.60 17.49
N PRO A 235 24.03 9.52 18.16
CA PRO A 235 24.91 9.64 19.33
C PRO A 235 26.24 10.30 18.96
N GLN A 236 26.82 11.09 19.87
CA GLN A 236 28.09 11.80 19.62
C GLN A 236 29.28 10.86 19.32
N GLY A 237 29.22 9.60 19.75
CA GLY A 237 30.23 8.58 19.50
C GLY A 237 30.00 7.72 18.24
N PHE A 238 28.92 7.96 17.49
CA PHE A 238 28.62 7.19 16.29
C PHE A 238 29.46 7.69 15.11
N SER A 239 30.26 6.80 14.51
CA SER A 239 31.22 7.16 13.46
C SER A 239 30.60 7.37 12.07
N GLY A 240 29.35 6.94 11.86
CA GLY A 240 28.65 7.05 10.58
C GLY A 240 27.77 8.30 10.43
N ASP A 241 27.20 8.45 9.24
CA ASP A 241 26.13 9.42 8.96
C ASP A 241 24.76 8.89 9.42
N MET A 242 23.71 9.71 9.27
CA MET A 242 22.35 9.29 9.64
C MET A 242 21.86 8.09 8.81
N VAL A 243 22.31 7.96 7.55
CA VAL A 243 21.95 6.82 6.69
C VAL A 243 22.51 5.52 7.25
N SER A 244 23.77 5.54 7.69
CA SER A 244 24.43 4.40 8.34
C SER A 244 23.73 4.03 9.65
N LEU A 245 23.33 5.03 10.45
CA LEU A 245 22.57 4.80 11.67
C LEU A 245 21.22 4.14 11.39
N LEU A 246 20.50 4.62 10.37
CA LEU A 246 19.21 4.06 9.97
C LEU A 246 19.34 2.61 9.50
N ALA A 247 20.39 2.29 8.72
CA ALA A 247 20.67 0.93 8.28
C ALA A 247 20.91 -0.03 9.48
N GLU A 248 21.49 0.46 10.58
CA GLU A 248 21.69 -0.36 11.78
C GLU A 248 20.41 -0.59 12.58
N ILE A 249 19.49 0.38 12.61
CA ILE A 249 18.26 0.27 13.41
C ILE A 249 17.07 -0.32 12.64
N GLU A 250 17.03 -0.21 11.32
CA GLU A 250 15.87 -0.64 10.51
C GLU A 250 15.54 -2.13 10.68
N GLY A 251 16.55 -2.94 10.97
CA GLY A 251 16.46 -4.40 11.14
C GLY A 251 16.14 -4.83 12.58
N LEU A 252 16.10 -3.91 13.54
CA LEU A 252 15.80 -4.26 14.93
C LEU A 252 14.38 -4.79 15.05
N SER A 253 14.24 -5.92 15.74
CA SER A 253 12.95 -6.54 16.03
C SER A 253 12.28 -5.87 17.23
N VAL A 254 11.02 -5.51 17.07
CA VAL A 254 10.18 -4.88 18.08
C VAL A 254 8.85 -5.63 18.15
N ASP A 255 8.45 -6.03 19.35
CA ASP A 255 7.12 -6.59 19.58
C ASP A 255 6.08 -5.47 19.52
N SER A 256 5.41 -5.36 18.36
CA SER A 256 4.29 -4.44 18.19
C SER A 256 3.05 -4.95 18.91
N ASP A 257 2.33 -4.05 19.57
CA ASP A 257 1.00 -4.30 20.11
C ASP A 257 -0.02 -4.00 18.99
N ALA A 258 -0.37 -5.03 18.21
CA ALA A 258 -1.30 -4.89 17.09
C ALA A 258 -2.73 -5.09 17.58
N ARG A 259 -3.62 -4.10 17.39
CA ARG A 259 -5.05 -4.30 17.67
C ARG A 259 -5.62 -5.35 16.72
N ALA A 260 -6.38 -6.27 17.29
CA ALA A 260 -7.24 -7.21 16.56
C ALA A 260 -8.09 -6.47 15.51
N ARG A 261 -7.97 -6.84 14.22
CA ARG A 261 -8.79 -6.29 13.13
C ARG A 261 -9.27 -7.39 12.19
N VAL A 262 -10.48 -7.22 11.65
CA VAL A 262 -11.06 -8.08 10.61
C VAL A 262 -11.21 -7.24 9.35
N VAL A 263 -10.64 -7.70 8.25
CA VAL A 263 -10.76 -7.04 6.93
C VAL A 263 -11.55 -7.96 6.01
N ILE A 264 -12.57 -7.41 5.35
CA ILE A 264 -13.44 -8.13 4.43
C ILE A 264 -13.33 -7.45 3.06
N ASP A 265 -12.91 -8.19 2.05
CA ASP A 265 -12.94 -7.76 0.66
C ASP A 265 -14.23 -8.29 0.00
N GLU A 266 -15.16 -7.38 -0.27
CA GLU A 266 -16.49 -7.71 -0.82
C GLU A 266 -16.44 -8.24 -2.27
N VAL A 267 -15.41 -7.89 -3.04
CA VAL A 267 -15.27 -8.27 -4.45
C VAL A 267 -14.67 -9.66 -4.59
N SER A 268 -13.66 -9.98 -3.78
CA SER A 268 -13.00 -11.28 -3.80
C SER A 268 -13.59 -12.30 -2.81
N GLY A 269 -14.39 -11.84 -1.84
CA GLY A 269 -14.93 -12.67 -0.76
C GLY A 269 -13.89 -13.09 0.28
N VAL A 270 -12.69 -12.48 0.27
CA VAL A 270 -11.60 -12.84 1.19
C VAL A 270 -11.79 -12.13 2.53
N VAL A 271 -11.81 -12.91 3.62
CA VAL A 271 -11.85 -12.41 5.00
C VAL A 271 -10.52 -12.71 5.68
N VAL A 272 -9.85 -11.67 6.18
CA VAL A 272 -8.62 -11.78 6.95
C VAL A 272 -8.90 -11.40 8.40
N ILE A 273 -8.66 -12.34 9.32
CA ILE A 273 -8.87 -12.19 10.77
C ILE A 273 -7.52 -12.07 11.46
N GLY A 274 -7.30 -10.98 12.20
CA GLY A 274 -6.10 -10.77 13.01
C GLY A 274 -6.02 -11.69 14.24
N ASP A 275 -4.79 -11.88 14.74
CA ASP A 275 -4.42 -12.86 15.79
C ASP A 275 -5.25 -12.75 17.09
N ASP A 276 -5.61 -11.53 17.51
CA ASP A 276 -6.32 -11.26 18.77
C ASP A 276 -7.85 -11.07 18.62
N VAL A 277 -8.45 -11.43 17.48
CA VAL A 277 -9.91 -11.27 17.28
C VAL A 277 -10.67 -12.41 17.96
N ARG A 278 -11.49 -12.09 18.96
CA ARG A 278 -12.51 -13.00 19.53
C ARG A 278 -13.88 -12.69 18.93
N VAL A 279 -14.44 -13.64 18.19
CA VAL A 279 -15.80 -13.52 17.61
C VAL A 279 -16.78 -14.29 18.49
N SER A 280 -17.73 -13.58 19.11
CA SER A 280 -18.87 -14.20 19.81
C SER A 280 -19.97 -14.56 18.81
N THR A 281 -20.90 -15.45 19.19
CA THR A 281 -22.06 -15.85 18.36
C THR A 281 -22.87 -14.62 17.93
N VAL A 282 -22.76 -14.25 16.66
CA VAL A 282 -23.60 -13.21 16.04
C VAL A 282 -24.02 -13.69 14.64
N ALA A 283 -25.28 -13.50 14.29
CA ALA A 283 -25.76 -13.70 12.93
C ALA A 283 -25.84 -12.32 12.26
N ILE A 284 -25.01 -12.07 11.25
CA ILE A 284 -25.08 -10.86 10.42
C ILE A 284 -25.41 -11.33 9.01
N ALA A 285 -26.56 -10.89 8.49
CA ALA A 285 -26.95 -11.13 7.11
C ALA A 285 -26.96 -9.78 6.39
N GLN A 286 -26.01 -9.59 5.47
CA GLN A 286 -26.02 -8.46 4.54
C GLN A 286 -25.83 -9.01 3.12
N GLY A 287 -26.92 -8.95 2.34
CA GLY A 287 -26.99 -9.34 0.94
C GLY A 287 -26.64 -10.81 0.67
N ASN A 288 -25.40 -11.03 0.24
CA ASN A 288 -24.83 -12.26 -0.28
C ASN A 288 -23.77 -12.89 0.64
N LEU A 289 -23.55 -12.34 1.83
CA LEU A 289 -22.62 -12.88 2.83
C LEU A 289 -23.40 -13.57 3.96
N THR A 290 -23.24 -14.90 4.10
CA THR A 290 -23.76 -15.68 5.23
C THR A 290 -22.57 -16.27 5.98
N ILE A 291 -22.26 -15.73 7.15
CA ILE A 291 -21.28 -16.32 8.07
C ILE A 291 -22.06 -17.17 9.07
N SER A 292 -21.80 -18.48 9.12
CA SER A 292 -22.42 -19.39 10.08
C SER A 292 -21.38 -19.94 11.04
N VAL A 293 -21.39 -19.46 12.28
CA VAL A 293 -20.57 -20.03 13.35
C VAL A 293 -21.40 -21.10 14.06
N GLY A 294 -21.11 -22.37 13.78
CA GLY A 294 -21.74 -23.51 14.43
C GLY A 294 -20.96 -23.94 15.66
N GLU A 295 -21.61 -23.97 16.82
CA GLU A 295 -21.10 -24.72 17.98
C GLU A 295 -21.67 -26.13 17.95
N THR A 296 -20.78 -27.14 18.01
CA THR A 296 -21.20 -28.53 18.25
C THR A 296 -20.71 -28.93 19.64
N PRO A 297 -21.44 -28.59 20.72
CA PRO A 297 -21.01 -28.96 22.07
C PRO A 297 -20.96 -30.48 22.16
N LEU A 298 -19.77 -31.02 22.41
CA LEU A 298 -19.59 -32.43 22.71
C LEU A 298 -19.70 -32.64 24.21
N VAL A 299 -20.58 -33.57 24.58
CA VAL A 299 -20.81 -33.95 25.96
C VAL A 299 -19.90 -35.14 26.26
N SER A 300 -18.93 -34.95 27.15
CA SER A 300 -18.12 -36.06 27.67
C SER A 300 -18.81 -36.64 28.90
N GLN A 301 -19.60 -37.70 28.69
CA GLN A 301 -20.30 -38.39 29.78
C GLN A 301 -19.52 -39.64 30.24
N PRO A 302 -19.30 -39.82 31.55
CA PRO A 302 -18.71 -41.04 32.10
C PRO A 302 -19.58 -42.29 31.88
N ALA A 303 -18.96 -43.47 31.88
CA ALA A 303 -19.68 -44.75 31.78
C ALA A 303 -20.73 -44.92 32.91
N PRO A 304 -21.87 -45.59 32.64
CA PRO A 304 -22.92 -45.77 33.63
C PRO A 304 -22.37 -46.45 34.90
N PHE A 305 -22.81 -45.97 36.07
CA PHE A 305 -22.38 -46.35 37.44
C PHE A 305 -21.06 -45.78 37.96
N SER A 306 -20.43 -44.83 37.27
CA SER A 306 -19.31 -44.06 37.83
C SER A 306 -19.78 -43.17 39.00
N ARG A 307 -19.30 -43.42 40.22
CA ARG A 307 -19.70 -42.66 41.43
C ARG A 307 -19.12 -41.24 41.50
N ASN A 308 -18.10 -40.94 40.70
CA ASN A 308 -17.33 -39.69 40.79
C ASN A 308 -17.13 -39.00 39.41
N GLY A 309 -17.99 -39.28 38.43
CA GLY A 309 -17.86 -38.68 37.10
C GLY A 309 -18.86 -37.54 36.89
N GLU A 310 -18.37 -36.33 36.63
CA GLU A 310 -19.21 -35.20 36.22
C GLU A 310 -19.24 -35.06 34.70
N THR A 311 -20.42 -34.81 34.15
CA THR A 311 -20.57 -34.49 32.73
C THR A 311 -20.01 -33.11 32.48
N VAL A 312 -19.00 -33.00 31.62
CA VAL A 312 -18.39 -31.70 31.25
C VAL A 312 -18.71 -31.39 29.79
N VAL A 313 -19.16 -30.16 29.54
CA VAL A 313 -19.37 -29.62 28.19
C VAL A 313 -18.02 -29.12 27.67
N VAL A 314 -17.57 -29.66 26.53
CA VAL A 314 -16.32 -29.23 25.90
C VAL A 314 -16.66 -28.35 24.68
N PRO A 315 -16.26 -27.06 24.67
CA PRO A 315 -16.50 -26.19 23.53
C PRO A 315 -15.64 -26.62 22.33
N ARG A 316 -16.28 -26.75 21.15
CA ARG A 316 -15.62 -26.95 19.87
C ARG A 316 -16.25 -26.02 18.84
N THR A 317 -15.45 -25.10 18.31
CA THR A 317 -15.87 -24.12 17.30
C THR A 317 -15.38 -24.57 15.92
N SER A 318 -16.27 -24.60 14.93
CA SER A 318 -15.91 -24.71 13.52
C SER A 318 -16.34 -23.45 12.78
N VAL A 319 -15.44 -22.90 11.97
CA VAL A 319 -15.67 -21.69 11.15
C VAL A 319 -15.62 -22.09 9.67
N GLY A 320 -16.59 -21.65 8.88
CA GLY A 320 -16.70 -21.90 7.44
C GLY A 320 -17.57 -20.87 6.73
#